data_AF-A0A4Y2FVV2-F1
#
_entry.id   AF-A0A4Y2FVV2-F1
#
_cell.length_a   1.000
_cell.length_b   1.000
_cell.length_c   1.000
_cell.angle_alpha   90.00
_cell.angle_beta   90.00
_cell.angle_gamma   90.00
#
_symmetry.space_group_name_H-M   'P 1'
#
loop_
_entity.id
_entity.type
_entity.pdbx_description
1 polymer ?
#
loop_
_entity_poly.entity_id
_entity_poly.type
_entity_poly.pdbx_seq_one_letter_code
_entity_poly.pdbx_strand_id
1 'polypeptide(L)'
;MQTQFNKSAKKMKARYHCSVPGCLYFNGSERFFAEKKLLNQHIVKVHAEKKYSCGKCTKSFGLDSLRKLHEKTCGIEWKCTCGVKYSSRESLLTHARRTQHRLPDHIINPDKM
;
A
#
# COMPACT_ATOMS: atom_id res chain seq x y z
N MET A 1 34.62 -30.20 -34.51
CA MET A 1 35.42 -29.04 -34.01
C MET A 1 34.44 -28.03 -33.45
N GLN A 2 34.34 -27.90 -32.13
CA GLN A 2 33.33 -27.07 -31.49
C GLN A 2 33.96 -26.25 -30.38
N THR A 3 34.02 -24.92 -30.56
CA THR A 3 34.19 -23.97 -29.47
C THR A 3 33.43 -22.69 -29.81
N GLN A 4 32.28 -22.54 -29.15
CA GLN A 4 31.52 -21.30 -29.08
C GLN A 4 32.24 -20.35 -28.12
N PHE A 5 32.59 -19.14 -28.58
CA PHE A 5 33.15 -18.10 -27.73
C PHE A 5 32.04 -17.21 -27.17
N ASN A 6 31.66 -17.47 -25.92
CA ASN A 6 30.88 -16.56 -25.07
C ASN A 6 31.65 -15.25 -24.85
N LYS A 7 31.04 -14.10 -25.16
CA LYS A 7 31.48 -12.79 -24.67
C LYS A 7 30.37 -12.17 -23.81
N SER A 8 30.27 -12.61 -22.57
CA SER A 8 29.46 -11.95 -21.54
C SER A 8 30.21 -10.74 -21.00
N ALA A 9 29.86 -9.54 -21.47
CA ALA A 9 30.33 -8.28 -20.90
C ALA A 9 29.86 -8.17 -19.44
N LYS A 10 30.81 -8.07 -18.49
CA LYS A 10 30.54 -7.84 -17.07
C LYS A 10 29.82 -6.49 -16.90
N LYS A 11 28.50 -6.51 -16.74
CA LYS A 11 27.67 -5.34 -16.41
C LYS A 11 28.11 -4.78 -15.05
N MET A 12 28.66 -3.57 -15.03
CA MET A 12 28.83 -2.78 -13.80
C MET A 12 27.46 -2.63 -13.12
N LYS A 13 27.32 -3.08 -11.87
CA LYS A 13 26.06 -2.98 -11.12
C LYS A 13 25.79 -1.51 -10.83
N ALA A 14 24.87 -0.89 -11.58
CA ALA A 14 24.46 0.49 -11.36
C ALA A 14 23.85 0.64 -9.96
N ARG A 15 24.27 1.70 -9.25
CA ARG A 15 23.72 2.06 -7.94
C ARG A 15 22.61 3.08 -8.14
N TYR A 16 21.44 2.83 -7.57
CA TYR A 16 20.26 3.69 -7.70
C TYR A 16 19.92 4.32 -6.34
N HIS A 17 19.84 5.64 -6.30
CA HIS A 17 19.55 6.41 -5.10
C HIS A 17 18.19 7.10 -5.19
N CYS A 18 17.56 7.35 -4.04
CA CYS A 18 16.36 8.15 -3.92
C CYS A 18 16.69 9.64 -4.09
N SER A 19 15.87 10.39 -4.83
CA SER A 19 16.07 11.83 -5.03
C SER A 19 15.41 12.69 -3.95
N VAL A 20 14.76 12.08 -2.95
CA VAL A 20 14.05 12.81 -1.89
C VAL A 20 15.02 13.19 -0.77
N PRO A 21 15.24 14.50 -0.51
CA PRO A 21 16.11 14.95 0.56
C PRO A 21 15.57 14.47 1.92
N GLY A 22 16.46 13.97 2.77
CA GLY A 22 16.10 13.33 4.06
C GLY A 22 15.69 11.86 3.95
N CYS A 23 15.69 11.26 2.75
CA CYS A 23 15.51 9.82 2.60
C CYS A 23 16.80 9.06 2.99
N LEU A 24 16.68 7.92 3.68
CA LEU A 24 17.81 7.03 4.01
C LEU A 24 18.56 6.48 2.80
N TYR A 25 17.95 6.53 1.61
CA TYR A 25 18.53 6.10 0.34
C TYR A 25 18.92 7.30 -0.54
N PHE A 26 19.00 8.51 0.03
CA PHE A 26 19.29 9.73 -0.70
C PHE A 26 20.67 9.68 -1.37
N ASN A 27 20.84 10.41 -2.47
CA ASN A 27 22.13 10.50 -3.15
C ASN A 27 23.18 11.11 -2.21
N GLY A 28 24.22 10.33 -1.86
CA GLY A 28 25.17 10.65 -0.80
C GLY A 28 25.06 9.75 0.45
N SER A 29 24.07 8.86 0.51
CA SER A 29 23.98 7.81 1.53
C SER A 29 24.71 6.54 1.11
N GLU A 30 25.21 5.78 2.09
CA GLU A 30 25.83 4.46 1.87
C GLU A 30 24.82 3.40 1.38
N ARG A 31 23.51 3.68 1.51
CA ARG A 31 22.43 2.79 1.10
C ARG A 31 21.95 3.15 -0.30
N PHE A 32 21.91 2.14 -1.16
CA PHE A 32 21.46 2.25 -2.55
C PHE A 32 20.70 1.00 -2.95
N PHE A 33 19.89 1.14 -3.99
CA PHE A 33 19.24 0.03 -4.64
C PHE A 33 20.14 -0.50 -5.76
N ALA A 34 20.26 -1.83 -5.88
CA ALA A 34 21.01 -2.47 -6.97
C ALA A 34 20.26 -2.41 -8.31
N GLU A 35 18.96 -2.14 -8.27
CA GLU A 35 18.08 -2.13 -9.44
C GLU A 35 17.13 -0.93 -9.42
N LYS A 36 16.90 -0.33 -10.59
CA LYS A 36 15.95 0.77 -10.77
C LYS A 36 14.53 0.39 -10.34
N LYS A 37 14.14 -0.88 -10.53
CA LYS A 37 12.82 -1.39 -10.13
C LYS A 37 12.59 -1.26 -8.63
N LEU A 38 13.60 -1.58 -7.82
CA LEU A 38 13.53 -1.48 -6.36
C LEU A 38 13.45 -0.02 -5.91
N LEU A 39 14.21 0.87 -6.55
CA LEU A 39 14.07 2.31 -6.33
C LEU A 39 12.65 2.78 -6.66
N ASN A 40 12.10 2.42 -7.82
CA ASN A 40 10.72 2.79 -8.18
C ASN A 40 9.69 2.27 -7.17
N GLN A 41 9.82 1.03 -6.71
CA GLN A 41 8.93 0.49 -5.66
C GLN A 41 9.06 1.25 -4.34
N HIS A 42 10.30 1.61 -3.94
CA HIS A 42 10.56 2.44 -2.77
C HIS A 42 9.89 3.81 -2.91
N ILE A 43 10.10 4.50 -4.05
CA ILE A 43 9.46 5.80 -4.32
C ILE A 43 7.95 5.64 -4.20
N VAL A 44 7.32 4.66 -4.86
CA VAL A 44 5.86 4.46 -4.80
C VAL A 44 5.35 4.17 -3.39
N LYS A 45 6.13 3.44 -2.57
CA LYS A 45 5.70 3.05 -1.24
C LYS A 45 5.90 4.15 -0.20
N VAL A 46 7.01 4.88 -0.28
CA VAL A 46 7.48 5.82 0.76
C VAL A 46 7.24 7.27 0.37
N HIS A 47 7.40 7.61 -0.91
CA HIS A 47 7.44 9.00 -1.37
C HIS A 47 6.38 9.36 -2.39
N ALA A 48 5.65 8.40 -2.96
CA ALA A 48 4.60 8.73 -3.89
C ALA A 48 3.58 9.56 -3.13
N GLU A 49 3.51 10.82 -3.56
CA GLU A 49 2.41 11.70 -3.26
C GLU A 49 1.18 11.01 -3.83
N LYS A 50 0.44 10.39 -2.93
CA LYS A 50 -0.85 9.83 -3.26
C LYS A 50 -1.77 11.02 -3.49
N LYS A 51 -1.84 11.46 -4.76
CA LYS A 51 -2.54 12.68 -5.20
C LYS A 51 -3.99 12.76 -4.73
N TYR A 52 -4.60 11.62 -4.42
CA TYR A 52 -5.98 11.52 -4.02
C TYR A 52 -6.08 11.10 -2.56
N SER A 53 -5.98 12.07 -1.65
CA SER A 53 -6.22 11.90 -0.21
C SER A 53 -7.70 11.91 0.11
N CYS A 54 -8.15 11.02 0.99
CA CYS A 54 -9.52 11.04 1.49
C CYS A 54 -9.71 12.22 2.46
N GLY A 55 -10.81 12.97 2.34
CA GLY A 55 -11.12 14.06 3.29
C GLY A 55 -11.58 13.59 4.68
N LYS A 56 -11.97 12.31 4.81
CA LYS A 56 -12.50 11.72 6.05
C LYS A 56 -11.47 10.89 6.83
N CYS A 57 -10.29 10.62 6.26
CA CYS A 57 -9.23 9.86 6.93
C CYS A 57 -7.84 10.18 6.36
N THR A 58 -6.77 9.63 6.95
CA THR A 58 -5.39 9.83 6.50
C THR A 58 -4.97 8.93 5.33
N LYS A 59 -5.88 8.12 4.77
CA LYS A 59 -5.59 7.27 3.62
C LYS A 59 -5.55 8.10 2.34
N SER A 60 -4.54 7.80 1.53
CA SER A 60 -4.38 8.41 0.22
C SER A 60 -4.25 7.32 -0.84
N PHE A 61 -4.62 7.65 -2.08
CA PHE A 61 -4.76 6.73 -3.21
C PHE A 61 -4.02 7.26 -4.45
N GLY A 62 -3.58 6.35 -5.31
CA GLY A 62 -2.92 6.69 -6.57
C GLY A 62 -3.88 7.07 -7.70
N LEU A 63 -5.17 6.75 -7.56
CA LEU A 63 -6.23 7.01 -8.54
C LEU A 63 -7.44 7.66 -7.87
N ASP A 64 -8.04 8.62 -8.57
CA ASP A 64 -9.28 9.29 -8.15
C ASP A 64 -10.41 8.29 -7.90
N SER A 65 -10.59 7.32 -8.82
CA SER A 65 -11.64 6.31 -8.73
C SER A 65 -11.52 5.43 -7.48
N LEU A 66 -10.29 5.11 -7.06
CA LEU A 66 -10.05 4.35 -5.83
C LEU A 66 -10.34 5.20 -4.59
N ARG A 67 -9.97 6.49 -4.60
CA ARG A 67 -10.33 7.42 -3.53
C ARG A 67 -11.85 7.57 -3.44
N LYS A 68 -12.56 7.75 -4.55
CA LYS A 68 -14.02 7.87 -4.60
C LYS A 68 -14.72 6.61 -4.09
N LEU A 69 -14.29 5.43 -4.50
CA LEU A 69 -14.83 4.17 -3.98
C LEU A 69 -14.59 4.06 -2.47
N HIS A 70 -13.38 4.41 -2.02
CA HIS A 70 -13.07 4.45 -0.61
C HIS A 70 -13.95 5.45 0.15
N GLU A 71 -14.16 6.67 -0.36
CA GLU A 71 -14.99 7.70 0.28
C GLU A 71 -16.43 7.27 0.55
N LYS A 72 -16.99 6.37 -0.27
CA LYS A 72 -18.33 5.80 -0.04
C LYS A 72 -18.41 4.99 1.24
N THR A 73 -17.34 4.30 1.60
CA THR A 73 -17.25 3.44 2.80
C THR A 73 -16.44 4.09 3.93
N CYS A 74 -15.72 5.17 3.63
CA CYS A 74 -14.89 5.90 4.57
C CYS A 74 -15.75 6.79 5.46
N GLY A 75 -15.53 6.69 6.78
CA GLY A 75 -16.33 7.36 7.80
C GLY A 75 -17.49 6.51 8.34
N ILE A 76 -17.72 5.31 7.79
CA ILE A 76 -18.62 4.33 8.43
C ILE A 76 -17.93 3.80 9.68
N GLU A 77 -18.51 4.07 10.85
CA GLU A 77 -18.05 3.48 12.10
C GLU A 77 -18.50 2.01 12.15
N TRP A 78 -17.54 1.10 12.02
CA TRP A 78 -17.79 -0.33 12.09
C TRP A 78 -17.87 -0.76 13.55
N LYS A 79 -19.08 -0.81 14.11
CA LYS A 79 -19.32 -1.20 15.51
C LYS A 79 -19.79 -2.65 15.61
N CYS A 80 -19.18 -3.40 16.52
CA CYS A 80 -19.65 -4.73 16.91
C CYS A 80 -20.83 -4.64 17.89
N THR A 81 -21.66 -5.66 17.94
CA THR A 81 -22.74 -5.81 18.94
C THR A 81 -22.23 -5.77 20.38
N CYS A 82 -20.95 -6.07 20.61
CA CYS A 82 -20.30 -5.93 21.92
C CYS A 82 -19.81 -4.51 22.26
N GLY A 83 -20.07 -3.51 21.40
CA GLY A 83 -19.72 -2.12 21.66
C GLY A 83 -18.38 -1.64 21.09
N VAL A 84 -17.50 -2.55 20.69
CA VAL A 84 -16.17 -2.21 20.15
C VAL A 84 -16.28 -1.62 18.75
N LYS A 85 -15.57 -0.51 18.52
CA LYS A 85 -15.52 0.21 17.24
C LYS A 85 -14.23 -0.13 16.48
N TYR A 86 -14.33 -0.20 15.16
CA TYR A 86 -13.22 -0.47 14.26
C TYR A 86 -13.17 0.57 13.14
N SER A 87 -11.95 0.90 12.72
CA SER A 87 -11.70 1.82 11.59
C SER A 87 -11.94 1.18 10.22
N SER A 88 -12.12 -0.14 10.17
CA SER A 88 -12.22 -0.92 8.94
C SER A 88 -13.19 -2.09 9.10
N ARG A 89 -13.98 -2.37 8.05
CA ARG A 89 -14.90 -3.51 8.00
C ARG A 89 -14.20 -4.85 8.22
N GLU A 90 -13.04 -5.06 7.59
CA GLU A 90 -12.27 -6.30 7.71
C GLU A 90 -11.86 -6.60 9.14
N SER A 91 -11.50 -5.56 9.91
CA SER A 91 -11.13 -5.68 11.32
C SER A 91 -12.34 -6.09 12.17
N LEU A 92 -13.50 -5.48 11.93
CA LEU A 92 -14.75 -5.86 12.59
C LEU A 92 -15.17 -7.30 12.27
N LEU A 93 -15.11 -7.71 11.00
CA LEU A 93 -15.45 -9.08 10.58
C LEU A 93 -14.51 -10.11 11.20
N THR A 94 -13.22 -9.81 11.26
CA THR A 94 -12.23 -10.70 11.88
C THR A 94 -12.47 -10.82 13.38
N HIS A 95 -12.78 -9.71 14.06
CA HIS A 95 -13.20 -9.71 15.46
C HIS A 95 -14.42 -10.60 15.67
N ALA A 96 -15.51 -10.34 14.95
CA ALA A 96 -16.75 -11.08 15.08
C ALA A 96 -16.59 -12.59 14.81
N ARG A 97 -15.75 -12.97 13.84
CA ARG A 97 -15.42 -14.38 13.60
C ARG A 97 -14.65 -15.00 14.76
N ARG A 98 -13.68 -14.27 15.34
CA ARG A 98 -12.85 -14.76 16.45
C ARG A 98 -13.61 -14.85 17.77
N THR A 99 -14.48 -13.89 18.05
CA THR A 99 -15.29 -13.83 19.28
C THR A 99 -16.66 -14.47 19.10
N GLN A 100 -16.95 -15.03 17.92
CA GLN A 100 -18.25 -15.58 17.53
C GLN A 100 -19.44 -14.63 17.76
N HIS A 101 -19.22 -13.32 17.66
CA HIS A 101 -20.31 -12.34 17.71
C HIS A 101 -21.07 -12.33 16.39
N ARG A 102 -22.40 -12.38 16.45
CA ARG A 102 -23.24 -12.14 15.27
C ARG A 102 -23.28 -10.65 14.94
N LEU A 103 -22.90 -10.31 13.71
CA LEU A 103 -23.08 -8.98 13.13
C LEU A 103 -24.35 -8.94 12.28
N PRO A 104 -25.06 -7.81 12.24
CA PRO A 104 -26.26 -7.67 11.41
C PRO A 104 -25.92 -7.57 9.92
N ASP A 105 -26.87 -7.94 9.05
CA ASP A 105 -26.65 -8.13 7.60
C ASP A 105 -26.17 -6.85 6.90
N HIS A 106 -26.69 -5.67 7.27
CA HIS A 106 -26.27 -4.37 6.73
C HIS A 106 -24.78 -4.04 6.99
N ILE A 107 -24.15 -4.69 7.96
CA ILE A 107 -22.71 -4.58 8.24
C ILE A 107 -21.90 -5.57 7.40
N ILE A 108 -22.48 -6.74 7.12
CA ILE A 108 -21.86 -7.81 6.33
C ILE A 108 -22.03 -7.56 4.84
N ASN A 109 -23.10 -6.91 4.37
CA ASN A 109 -23.33 -6.65 2.96
C ASN A 109 -23.96 -5.27 2.73
N PRO A 110 -23.14 -4.20 2.65
CA PRO A 110 -23.64 -2.83 2.48
C PRO A 110 -24.16 -2.52 1.06
N ASP A 111 -23.96 -3.41 0.08
CA ASP A 111 -24.41 -3.23 -1.32
C ASP A 111 -25.85 -3.76 -1.57
N LYS A 112 -26.50 -4.36 -0.56
CA LYS A 112 -27.93 -4.72 -0.60
C LYS A 112 -28.76 -3.59 0.02
N MET A 113 -29.00 -2.53 -0.72
CA MET A 113 -30.09 -1.58 -0.43
C MET A 113 -30.71 -1.07 -1.72
#